data_AF-A0A819VWK2-F1
#
_entry.id   AF-A0A819VWK2-F1
#
_cell.length_a   1.000
_cell.length_b   1.000
_cell.length_c   1.000
_cell.angle_alpha   90.00
_cell.angle_beta   90.00
_cell.angle_gamma   90.00
#
_symmetry.space_group_name_H-M   'P 1'
#
loop_
_entity.id
_entity.type
_entity.pdbx_description
1 polymer ?
#
loop_
_entity_poly.entity_id
_entity_poly.type
_entity_poly.pdbx_seq_one_letter_code
_entity_poly.pdbx_strand_id
1 'polypeptide(L)'
;SQLPDTITILKDETTNGIVYLVGTAHFSEKSQREVAEIIQMTQPDIVMVELCQSRVNILSLDENTLIKEASEINLQKLRTIIKAVIYIYLICQNIPPDKINGAIHGIIHVLLLSMTAHLTKQLGMAPGGEFRTAFREAQKVPGCNLVLGDRPVGITLKRAINSLSTWKKIRLAWSLLTSKDKITNEDVEKCMEQDVLEKLLLEMSDQYPELSRVFVSERDQFLSYSLRKCAQKIPIETNQTGFVPSTVVGVVGIGHVQGIIKQWNQPTINDIQHLMKLTIDDKPKTGWSTSNYLKLSFKLACLGAVVAAILQYTRYRLR
;
A
#
# COMPACT_ATOMS: atom_id res chain seq x y z
N SER A 1 14.29 25.33 -21.33
CA SER A 1 14.12 25.43 -19.86
C SER A 1 14.77 24.21 -19.23
N GLN A 2 15.55 24.35 -18.17
CA GLN A 2 16.12 23.22 -17.44
C GLN A 2 15.00 22.50 -16.68
N LEU A 3 14.97 21.16 -16.74
CA LEU A 3 13.97 20.36 -16.02
C LEU A 3 14.22 20.46 -14.51
N PRO A 4 13.17 20.51 -13.66
CA PRO A 4 13.31 20.41 -12.22
C PRO A 4 14.04 19.13 -11.78
N ASP A 5 14.82 19.20 -10.69
CA ASP A 5 15.58 18.06 -10.15
C ASP A 5 14.69 16.89 -9.69
N THR A 6 13.38 17.13 -9.48
CA THR A 6 12.38 16.13 -9.12
C THR A 6 11.96 15.23 -10.29
N ILE A 7 12.39 15.56 -11.52
CA ILE A 7 12.02 14.85 -12.74
C ILE A 7 13.19 13.98 -13.21
N THR A 8 12.94 12.67 -13.29
CA THR A 8 13.89 11.72 -13.89
C THR A 8 13.42 11.33 -15.28
N ILE A 9 14.30 11.39 -16.28
CA ILE A 9 14.00 10.89 -17.62
C ILE A 9 14.45 9.43 -17.72
N LEU A 10 13.52 8.56 -18.09
CA LEU A 10 13.79 7.17 -18.42
C LEU A 10 13.52 6.95 -19.90
N LYS A 11 14.38 6.16 -20.55
CA LYS A 11 14.22 5.82 -21.96
C LYS A 11 14.10 4.31 -22.09
N ASP A 12 13.14 3.86 -22.87
CA ASP A 12 13.04 2.45 -23.23
C ASP A 12 13.94 2.15 -24.43
N GLU A 13 14.89 1.23 -24.26
CA GLU A 13 15.91 0.92 -25.28
C GLU A 13 15.33 0.22 -26.51
N THR A 14 14.18 -0.46 -26.36
CA THR A 14 13.56 -1.27 -27.44
C THR A 14 12.66 -0.43 -28.34
N THR A 15 11.99 0.55 -27.75
CA THR A 15 10.94 1.35 -28.38
C THR A 15 11.37 2.79 -28.64
N ASN A 16 12.46 3.24 -28.01
CA ASN A 16 12.87 4.65 -27.91
C ASN A 16 11.84 5.56 -27.21
N GLY A 17 10.81 5.00 -26.56
CA GLY A 17 9.84 5.77 -25.78
C GLY A 17 10.52 6.51 -24.62
N ILE A 18 10.02 7.71 -24.32
CA ILE A 18 10.56 8.58 -23.27
C ILE A 18 9.54 8.67 -22.14
N VAL A 19 10.00 8.50 -20.91
CA VAL A 19 9.19 8.63 -19.70
C VAL A 19 9.77 9.73 -18.82
N TYR A 20 8.99 10.79 -18.61
CA TYR A 20 9.24 11.82 -17.62
C TYR A 20 8.63 11.37 -16.29
N LEU A 21 9.46 10.81 -15.41
CA LEU A 21 9.07 10.32 -14.10
C LEU A 21 9.11 11.46 -13.08
N VAL A 22 7.94 11.85 -12.60
CA VAL A 22 7.72 12.93 -11.64
C VAL A 22 7.51 12.33 -10.26
N GLY A 23 8.47 12.54 -9.37
CA GLY A 23 8.36 12.14 -7.97
C GLY A 23 7.61 13.18 -7.15
N THR A 24 6.45 12.82 -6.60
CA THR A 24 5.62 13.73 -5.80
C THR A 24 5.69 13.39 -4.32
N ALA A 25 5.86 14.40 -3.47
CA ALA A 25 5.48 14.32 -2.06
C ALA A 25 4.00 14.69 -1.99
N HIS A 26 3.12 13.72 -1.67
CA HIS A 26 1.66 13.70 -1.90
C HIS A 26 0.78 14.79 -1.25
N PHE A 27 1.36 15.92 -0.91
CA PHE A 27 0.87 16.90 0.03
C PHE A 27 1.36 18.32 -0.31
N SER A 28 1.86 18.58 -1.52
CA SER A 28 2.46 19.88 -1.84
C SER A 28 1.84 20.54 -3.06
N GLU A 29 1.37 21.78 -2.91
CA GLU A 29 0.99 22.62 -4.06
C GLU A 29 2.13 22.77 -5.07
N LYS A 30 3.38 22.75 -4.61
CA LYS A 30 4.55 22.80 -5.47
C LYS A 30 4.58 21.59 -6.40
N SER A 31 4.37 20.39 -5.86
CA SER A 31 4.31 19.16 -6.66
C SER A 31 3.13 19.17 -7.65
N GLN A 32 1.99 19.77 -7.30
CA GLN A 32 0.88 19.94 -8.24
C GLN A 32 1.25 20.86 -9.41
N ARG A 33 1.93 21.97 -9.15
CA ARG A 33 2.41 22.89 -10.20
C ARG A 33 3.44 22.21 -11.10
N GLU A 34 4.41 21.49 -10.53
CA GLU A 34 5.41 20.74 -11.30
C GLU A 34 4.77 19.71 -12.23
N VAL A 35 3.76 18.97 -11.73
CA VAL A 35 2.97 18.02 -12.54
C VAL A 35 2.23 18.73 -13.68
N ALA A 36 1.67 19.91 -13.44
CA ALA A 36 0.99 20.66 -14.50
C ALA A 36 1.97 21.18 -15.55
N GLU A 37 3.09 21.76 -15.12
CA GLU A 37 4.12 22.30 -16.00
C GLU A 37 4.71 21.22 -16.91
N ILE A 38 5.06 20.05 -16.37
CA ILE A 38 5.67 18.99 -17.18
C ILE A 38 4.69 18.41 -18.20
N ILE A 39 3.42 18.22 -17.84
CA ILE A 39 2.39 17.73 -18.77
C ILE A 39 2.19 18.75 -19.90
N GLN A 40 2.06 20.04 -19.55
CA GLN A 40 1.88 21.08 -20.57
C GLN A 40 3.12 21.29 -21.44
N MET A 41 4.32 21.16 -20.89
CA MET A 41 5.56 21.32 -21.66
C MET A 41 5.84 20.13 -22.57
N THR A 42 5.53 18.91 -22.14
CA THR A 42 5.84 17.69 -22.90
C THR A 42 4.74 17.26 -23.86
N GLN A 43 3.50 17.73 -23.67
CA GLN A 43 2.32 17.33 -24.44
C GLN A 43 2.29 15.79 -24.66
N PRO A 44 2.28 14.99 -23.58
CA PRO A 44 2.54 13.56 -23.67
C PRO A 44 1.39 12.79 -24.31
N ASP A 45 1.71 11.65 -24.93
CA ASP A 45 0.71 10.70 -25.42
C ASP A 45 0.00 10.00 -24.27
N ILE A 46 0.70 9.79 -23.14
CA ILE A 46 0.19 9.09 -21.98
C ILE A 46 0.59 9.80 -20.68
N VAL A 47 -0.38 9.97 -19.79
CA VAL A 47 -0.13 10.30 -18.38
C VAL A 47 -0.46 9.08 -17.54
N MET A 48 0.53 8.50 -16.88
CA MET A 48 0.34 7.39 -15.95
C MET A 48 0.38 7.92 -14.51
N VAL A 49 -0.60 7.55 -13.68
CA VAL A 49 -0.63 7.89 -12.26
C VAL A 49 -0.46 6.64 -11.38
N GLU A 50 0.22 6.77 -10.25
CA GLU A 50 0.32 5.73 -9.20
C GLU A 50 -1.02 5.56 -8.46
N LEU A 51 -2.02 5.09 -9.20
CA LEU A 51 -3.36 4.84 -8.70
C LEU A 51 -3.89 3.54 -9.30
N CYS A 52 -4.71 2.81 -8.54
CA CYS A 52 -5.37 1.59 -8.98
C CYS A 52 -6.88 1.81 -9.13
N GLN A 53 -7.54 0.95 -9.91
CA GLN A 53 -8.95 1.10 -10.28
C GLN A 53 -9.90 1.32 -9.10
N SER A 54 -9.71 0.59 -7.99
CA SER A 54 -10.56 0.72 -6.79
C SER A 54 -10.46 2.07 -6.08
N ARG A 55 -9.48 2.91 -6.46
CA ARG A 55 -9.23 4.24 -5.89
C ARG A 55 -9.49 5.35 -6.91
N VAL A 56 -10.02 5.05 -8.10
CA VAL A 56 -10.22 6.02 -9.18
C VAL A 56 -11.10 7.21 -8.76
N ASN A 57 -12.07 6.99 -7.86
CA ASN A 57 -12.98 8.03 -7.37
C ASN A 57 -12.23 9.23 -6.75
N ILE A 58 -10.99 9.06 -6.29
CA ILE A 58 -10.15 10.16 -5.77
C ILE A 58 -9.86 11.23 -6.82
N LEU A 59 -9.97 10.90 -8.11
CA LEU A 59 -9.78 11.82 -9.23
C LEU A 59 -11.00 12.72 -9.46
N SER A 60 -12.19 12.26 -9.06
CA SER A 60 -13.48 12.91 -9.36
C SER A 60 -14.06 13.67 -8.17
N LEU A 61 -13.58 13.40 -6.96
CA LEU A 61 -14.06 14.04 -5.74
C LEU A 61 -13.26 15.31 -5.45
N ASP A 62 -13.96 16.38 -5.08
CA ASP A 62 -13.33 17.58 -4.56
C ASP A 62 -12.73 17.33 -3.18
N GLU A 63 -11.73 18.14 -2.83
CA GLU A 63 -10.93 17.97 -1.62
C GLU A 63 -11.77 18.06 -0.34
N ASN A 64 -12.77 18.94 -0.32
CA ASN A 64 -13.67 19.09 0.84
C ASN A 64 -14.54 17.85 1.03
N THR A 65 -15.05 17.27 -0.07
CA THR A 65 -15.82 16.03 -0.04
C THR A 65 -14.95 14.85 0.42
N LEU A 66 -13.70 14.74 -0.03
CA LEU A 66 -12.77 13.69 0.42
C LEU A 66 -12.48 13.77 1.92
N ILE A 67 -12.21 14.98 2.43
CA ILE A 67 -11.98 15.22 3.86
C ILE A 67 -13.23 14.87 4.67
N LYS A 68 -14.42 15.22 4.16
CA LYS A 68 -15.70 14.91 4.79
C LYS A 68 -15.99 13.40 4.80
N GLU A 69 -15.82 12.69 3.69
CA GLU A 69 -15.98 11.24 3.62
C GLU A 69 -15.01 10.50 4.55
N ALA A 70 -13.74 10.92 4.60
CA ALA A 70 -12.75 10.38 5.53
C ALA A 70 -13.18 10.59 7.00
N SER A 71 -13.90 11.68 7.29
CA SER A 71 -14.41 11.99 8.63
C SER A 71 -15.64 11.16 9.02
N GLU A 72 -16.57 10.88 8.09
CA GLU A 72 -17.80 10.12 8.32
C GLU A 72 -17.55 8.61 8.43
N ILE A 73 -16.55 8.11 7.70
CA ILE A 73 -16.05 6.74 7.77
C ILE A 73 -15.72 6.32 9.22
N ASN A 74 -15.33 7.26 10.08
CA ASN A 74 -14.81 6.99 11.42
C ASN A 74 -15.87 6.38 12.37
N LEU A 75 -17.09 6.94 12.46
CA LEU A 75 -18.10 6.51 13.42
C LEU A 75 -18.84 5.22 12.99
N GLN A 76 -19.10 5.07 11.69
CA GLN A 76 -19.71 3.86 11.17
C GLN A 76 -18.73 2.69 11.15
N LYS A 77 -17.46 2.89 10.75
CA LYS A 77 -16.46 1.81 10.81
C LYS A 77 -16.08 1.47 12.25
N LEU A 78 -15.98 2.42 13.18
CA LEU A 78 -15.79 2.09 14.62
C LEU A 78 -16.90 1.19 15.13
N ARG A 79 -18.16 1.50 14.82
CA ARG A 79 -19.30 0.63 15.20
C ARG A 79 -19.22 -0.74 14.54
N THR A 80 -18.81 -0.83 13.27
CA THR A 80 -18.64 -2.10 12.56
C THR A 80 -17.46 -2.91 13.08
N ILE A 81 -16.34 -2.26 13.42
CA ILE A 81 -15.16 -2.88 14.04
C ILE A 81 -15.52 -3.38 15.43
N ILE A 82 -16.18 -2.57 16.25
CA ILE A 82 -16.63 -2.95 17.59
C ILE A 82 -17.61 -4.12 17.49
N LYS A 83 -18.59 -4.06 16.58
CA LYS A 83 -19.50 -5.19 16.32
C LYS A 83 -18.76 -6.44 15.84
N ALA A 84 -17.78 -6.30 14.95
CA ALA A 84 -16.99 -7.42 14.43
C ALA A 84 -16.09 -8.03 15.52
N VAL A 85 -15.45 -7.21 16.35
CA VAL A 85 -14.60 -7.65 17.46
C VAL A 85 -15.44 -8.32 18.55
N ILE A 86 -16.60 -7.75 18.91
CA ILE A 86 -17.55 -8.36 19.85
C ILE A 86 -18.09 -9.67 19.27
N TYR A 87 -18.50 -9.67 18.00
CA TYR A 87 -18.98 -10.87 17.33
C TYR A 87 -17.89 -11.95 17.36
N ILE A 88 -16.66 -11.65 16.91
CA ILE A 88 -15.50 -12.55 16.94
C ILE A 88 -15.21 -13.04 18.37
N TYR A 89 -15.24 -12.18 19.38
CA TYR A 89 -15.08 -12.57 20.78
C TYR A 89 -16.14 -13.59 21.22
N LEU A 90 -17.40 -13.40 20.82
CA LEU A 90 -18.51 -14.30 21.13
C LEU A 90 -18.39 -15.65 20.41
N ILE A 91 -17.96 -15.69 19.15
CA ILE A 91 -17.78 -16.94 18.38
C ILE A 91 -16.42 -17.63 18.60
N CYS A 92 -15.37 -16.93 19.03
CA CYS A 92 -14.07 -17.54 19.37
C CYS A 92 -14.14 -18.53 20.54
N GLN A 93 -15.24 -18.53 21.30
CA GLN A 93 -15.56 -19.59 22.26
C GLN A 93 -15.80 -20.96 21.57
N ASN A 94 -16.08 -21.01 20.25
CA ASN A 94 -16.45 -22.24 19.52
C ASN A 94 -15.91 -22.33 18.06
N ILE A 95 -14.93 -21.50 17.66
CA ILE A 95 -14.42 -21.49 16.27
C ILE A 95 -13.21 -22.43 16.07
N PRO A 96 -13.19 -23.23 14.99
CA PRO A 96 -12.05 -24.06 14.65
C PRO A 96 -10.85 -23.21 14.18
N PRO A 97 -9.60 -23.64 14.49
CA PRO A 97 -8.39 -22.82 14.36
C PRO A 97 -8.04 -22.38 12.93
N ASP A 98 -8.58 -23.04 11.90
CA ASP A 98 -8.44 -22.68 10.49
C ASP A 98 -9.20 -21.38 10.13
N LYS A 99 -10.32 -21.08 10.78
CA LYS A 99 -11.10 -19.85 10.56
C LYS A 99 -10.58 -18.64 11.33
N ILE A 100 -9.75 -18.85 12.36
CA ILE A 100 -9.13 -17.79 13.16
C ILE A 100 -8.19 -16.92 12.29
N ASN A 101 -7.44 -17.55 11.39
CA ASN A 101 -6.55 -16.83 10.47
C ASN A 101 -7.31 -15.90 9.52
N GLY A 102 -8.50 -16.31 9.06
CA GLY A 102 -9.37 -15.48 8.22
C GLY A 102 -9.93 -14.27 8.98
N ALA A 103 -10.35 -14.46 10.23
CA ALA A 103 -10.83 -13.39 11.09
C ALA A 103 -9.72 -12.36 11.41
N ILE A 104 -8.52 -12.82 11.76
CA ILE A 104 -7.34 -11.95 11.98
C ILE A 104 -7.00 -11.17 10.71
N HIS A 105 -7.01 -11.82 9.55
CA HIS A 105 -6.80 -11.14 8.27
C HIS A 105 -7.84 -10.02 8.04
N GLY A 106 -9.11 -10.28 8.34
CA GLY A 106 -10.18 -9.28 8.26
C GLY A 106 -9.95 -8.08 9.19
N ILE A 107 -9.54 -8.34 10.45
CA ILE A 107 -9.25 -7.28 11.42
C ILE A 107 -8.08 -6.41 10.95
N ILE A 108 -6.95 -7.03 10.56
CA ILE A 108 -5.77 -6.29 10.08
C ILE A 108 -6.12 -5.48 8.83
N HIS A 109 -6.90 -6.04 7.91
CA HIS A 109 -7.37 -5.35 6.71
C HIS A 109 -8.17 -4.08 7.07
N VAL A 110 -9.11 -4.18 8.00
CA VAL A 110 -9.91 -3.02 8.43
C VAL A 110 -9.07 -1.99 9.20
N LEU A 111 -8.13 -2.44 10.05
CA LEU A 111 -7.22 -1.54 10.78
C LEU A 111 -6.29 -0.77 9.84
N LEU A 112 -5.73 -1.42 8.83
CA LEU A 112 -4.89 -0.77 7.82
C LEU A 112 -5.70 0.24 7.00
N LEU A 113 -6.94 -0.10 6.62
CA LEU A 113 -7.85 0.88 6.01
C LEU A 113 -8.18 2.06 6.96
N SER A 114 -8.34 1.81 8.26
CA SER A 114 -8.58 2.86 9.25
C SER A 114 -7.37 3.79 9.42
N MET A 115 -6.15 3.24 9.43
CA MET A 115 -4.91 4.02 9.52
C MET A 115 -4.74 4.95 8.33
N THR A 116 -4.99 4.45 7.10
CA THR A 116 -4.93 5.29 5.88
C THR A 116 -5.93 6.45 5.92
N ALA A 117 -7.13 6.23 6.47
CA ALA A 117 -8.13 7.27 6.66
C ALA A 117 -7.74 8.28 7.77
N HIS A 118 -7.11 7.81 8.85
CA HIS A 118 -6.64 8.67 9.95
C HIS A 118 -5.50 9.60 9.51
N LEU A 119 -4.51 9.06 8.78
CA LEU A 119 -3.42 9.82 8.17
C LEU A 119 -3.98 10.95 7.29
N THR A 120 -4.93 10.64 6.41
CA THR A 120 -5.60 11.60 5.54
C THR A 120 -6.23 12.78 6.31
N LYS A 121 -6.82 12.51 7.49
CA LYS A 121 -7.48 13.53 8.31
C LYS A 121 -6.49 14.42 9.07
N GLN A 122 -5.39 13.86 9.57
CA GLN A 122 -4.41 14.62 10.34
C GLN A 122 -3.52 15.50 9.45
N LEU A 123 -3.32 15.10 8.20
CA LEU A 123 -2.52 15.84 7.22
C LEU A 123 -3.23 17.09 6.67
N GLY A 124 -4.53 17.28 6.94
CA GLY A 124 -5.31 18.45 6.51
C GLY A 124 -5.47 18.62 5.00
N MET A 125 -4.90 17.71 4.21
CA MET A 125 -4.88 17.71 2.75
C MET A 125 -5.30 16.34 2.25
N ALA A 126 -6.20 16.29 1.27
CA ALA A 126 -6.63 15.02 0.71
C ALA A 126 -5.49 14.46 -0.17
N PRO A 127 -4.91 13.29 0.14
CA PRO A 127 -3.84 12.71 -0.68
C PRO A 127 -4.31 12.59 -2.13
N GLY A 128 -3.43 12.85 -3.08
CA GLY A 128 -3.72 12.73 -4.51
C GLY A 128 -4.14 14.03 -5.21
N GLY A 129 -3.84 15.20 -4.64
CA GLY A 129 -3.95 16.48 -5.37
C GLY A 129 -3.11 16.49 -6.64
N GLU A 130 -1.94 15.86 -6.61
CA GLU A 130 -1.06 15.71 -7.76
C GLU A 130 -1.69 14.82 -8.83
N PHE A 131 -2.38 13.75 -8.43
CA PHE A 131 -3.08 12.86 -9.37
C PHE A 131 -4.31 13.53 -9.98
N ARG A 132 -5.07 14.31 -9.20
CA ARG A 132 -6.17 15.13 -9.71
C ARG A 132 -5.67 16.17 -10.70
N THR A 133 -4.55 16.81 -10.41
CA THR A 133 -3.92 17.76 -11.33
C THR A 133 -3.42 17.05 -12.59
N ALA A 134 -2.73 15.92 -12.47
CA ALA A 134 -2.33 15.10 -13.61
C ALA A 134 -3.50 14.74 -14.51
N PHE A 135 -4.63 14.32 -13.92
CA PHE A 135 -5.86 14.02 -14.64
C PHE A 135 -6.43 15.23 -15.40
N ARG A 136 -6.56 16.39 -14.73
CA ARG A 136 -7.07 17.62 -15.34
C ARG A 136 -6.18 18.12 -16.47
N GLU A 137 -4.87 18.04 -16.31
CA GLU A 137 -3.91 18.51 -17.31
C GLU A 137 -3.82 17.55 -18.50
N ALA A 138 -3.88 16.24 -18.27
CA ALA A 138 -3.95 15.24 -19.34
C ALA A 138 -5.17 15.47 -20.26
N GLN A 139 -6.34 15.82 -19.70
CA GLN A 139 -7.54 16.12 -20.49
C GLN A 139 -7.41 17.34 -21.41
N LYS A 140 -6.46 18.25 -21.14
CA LYS A 140 -6.21 19.43 -21.98
C LYS A 140 -5.28 19.11 -23.16
N VAL A 141 -4.55 18.01 -23.10
CA VAL A 141 -3.58 17.60 -24.13
C VAL A 141 -4.32 16.74 -25.18
N PRO A 142 -4.37 17.15 -26.46
CA PRO A 142 -5.05 16.38 -27.50
C PRO A 142 -4.42 15.00 -27.69
N GLY A 143 -5.25 13.95 -27.68
CA GLY A 143 -4.80 12.56 -27.87
C GLY A 143 -4.12 11.92 -26.66
N CYS A 144 -4.02 12.64 -25.52
CA CYS A 144 -3.42 12.12 -24.31
C CYS A 144 -4.34 11.13 -23.58
N ASN A 145 -3.80 9.95 -23.25
CA ASN A 145 -4.50 8.93 -22.49
C ASN A 145 -4.06 8.90 -21.03
N LEU A 146 -5.02 8.83 -20.10
CA LEU A 146 -4.72 8.58 -18.69
C LEU A 146 -4.66 7.08 -18.40
N VAL A 147 -3.58 6.61 -17.77
CA VAL A 147 -3.40 5.23 -17.35
C VAL A 147 -3.26 5.13 -15.83
N LEU A 148 -4.01 4.22 -15.22
CA LEU A 148 -3.89 3.84 -13.81
C LEU A 148 -2.80 2.77 -13.68
N GLY A 149 -1.62 3.15 -13.20
CA GLY A 149 -0.41 2.32 -13.25
C GLY A 149 -0.14 1.43 -12.04
N ASP A 150 -0.97 1.49 -10.99
CA ASP A 150 -0.68 0.81 -9.72
C ASP A 150 -1.43 -0.52 -9.57
N ARG A 151 -0.84 -1.42 -8.76
CA ARG A 151 -1.40 -2.72 -8.42
C ARG A 151 -2.69 -2.52 -7.61
N PRO A 152 -3.74 -3.34 -7.83
CA PRO A 152 -4.95 -3.28 -7.02
C PRO A 152 -4.64 -3.38 -5.52
N VAL A 153 -5.05 -2.36 -4.76
CA VAL A 153 -4.73 -2.25 -3.32
C VAL A 153 -5.17 -3.47 -2.52
N GLY A 154 -6.29 -4.10 -2.91
CA GLY A 154 -6.77 -5.33 -2.29
C GLY A 154 -5.80 -6.51 -2.45
N ILE A 155 -5.11 -6.62 -3.58
CA ILE A 155 -4.09 -7.66 -3.82
C ILE A 155 -2.84 -7.31 -3.00
N THR A 156 -2.36 -6.06 -3.09
CA THR A 156 -1.22 -5.57 -2.32
C THR A 156 -1.37 -5.86 -0.82
N LEU A 157 -2.53 -5.53 -0.26
CA LEU A 157 -2.81 -5.70 1.16
C LEU A 157 -2.93 -7.17 1.57
N LYS A 158 -3.57 -8.01 0.75
CA LYS A 158 -3.64 -9.46 0.99
C LYS A 158 -2.24 -10.10 0.95
N ARG A 159 -1.39 -9.71 0.00
CA ARG A 159 -0.01 -10.18 -0.10
C ARG A 159 0.81 -9.75 1.12
N ALA A 160 0.66 -8.51 1.56
CA ALA A 160 1.36 -7.98 2.73
C ALA A 160 0.96 -8.72 4.02
N ILE A 161 -0.33 -8.99 4.21
CA ILE A 161 -0.77 -9.80 5.35
C ILE A 161 -0.27 -11.23 5.21
N ASN A 162 -0.35 -11.84 4.03
CA ASN A 162 0.06 -13.22 3.81
C ASN A 162 1.58 -13.45 3.91
N SER A 163 2.39 -12.42 3.69
CA SER A 163 3.86 -12.50 3.85
C SER A 163 4.29 -12.60 5.32
N LEU A 164 3.40 -12.25 6.26
CA LEU A 164 3.67 -12.32 7.69
C LEU A 164 3.35 -13.69 8.30
N SER A 165 4.21 -14.12 9.24
CA SER A 165 3.91 -15.26 10.12
C SER A 165 2.72 -14.95 11.03
N THR A 166 2.04 -15.98 11.53
CA THR A 166 0.88 -15.81 12.43
C THR A 166 1.22 -14.98 13.67
N TRP A 167 2.43 -15.13 14.22
CA TRP A 167 2.87 -14.31 15.35
C TRP A 167 3.06 -12.85 14.96
N LYS A 168 3.70 -12.57 13.82
CA LYS A 168 3.87 -11.20 13.32
C LYS A 168 2.53 -10.54 12.99
N LYS A 169 1.53 -11.30 12.50
CA LYS A 169 0.15 -10.82 12.29
C LYS A 169 -0.50 -10.38 13.61
N ILE A 170 -0.42 -11.21 14.66
CA ILE A 170 -0.97 -10.88 15.98
C ILE A 170 -0.26 -9.66 16.55
N ARG A 171 1.07 -9.60 16.48
CA ARG A 171 1.85 -8.45 16.93
C ARG A 171 1.49 -7.17 16.19
N LEU A 172 1.34 -7.23 14.86
CA LEU A 172 0.92 -6.09 14.04
C LEU A 172 -0.48 -5.63 14.42
N ALA A 173 -1.44 -6.55 14.56
CA ALA A 173 -2.80 -6.23 14.98
C ALA A 173 -2.82 -5.56 16.35
N TRP A 174 -2.06 -6.08 17.31
CA TRP A 174 -1.91 -5.47 18.63
C TRP A 174 -1.31 -4.07 18.54
N SER A 175 -0.22 -3.91 17.80
CA SER A 175 0.46 -2.62 17.61
C SER A 175 -0.48 -1.56 17.04
N LEU A 176 -1.28 -1.91 16.03
CA LEU A 176 -2.26 -1.00 15.41
C LEU A 176 -3.44 -0.66 16.34
N LEU A 177 -3.80 -1.56 17.27
CA LEU A 177 -4.85 -1.30 18.25
C LEU A 177 -4.37 -0.44 19.42
N THR A 178 -3.09 -0.53 19.78
CA THR A 178 -2.50 0.21 20.89
C THR A 178 -1.77 1.48 20.48
N SER A 179 -1.52 1.70 19.18
CA SER A 179 -0.92 2.94 18.68
C SER A 179 -1.85 4.11 18.99
N LYS A 180 -1.47 4.92 19.98
CA LYS A 180 -2.21 6.09 20.46
C LYS A 180 -1.63 7.39 19.90
N ASP A 181 -0.90 7.32 18.81
CA ASP A 181 -0.13 8.48 18.34
C ASP A 181 -1.04 9.40 17.53
N LYS A 182 -1.33 10.57 18.11
CA LYS A 182 -1.84 11.70 17.35
C LYS A 182 -0.65 12.24 16.56
N ILE A 183 -0.68 12.08 15.25
CA ILE A 183 0.30 12.66 14.33
C ILE A 183 0.17 14.18 14.43
N THR A 184 1.27 14.86 14.72
CA THR A 184 1.31 16.32 14.83
C THR A 184 1.56 16.95 13.45
N ASN A 185 1.18 18.21 13.25
CA ASN A 185 1.49 18.93 11.99
C ASN A 185 3.00 19.02 11.72
N GLU A 186 3.84 18.96 12.76
CA GLU A 186 5.30 18.88 12.62
C GLU A 186 5.75 17.51 12.08
N ASP A 187 5.08 16.42 12.44
CA ASP A 187 5.34 15.10 11.86
C ASP A 187 4.93 15.04 10.38
N VAL A 188 3.88 15.78 10.01
CA VAL A 188 3.40 15.94 8.63
C VAL A 188 4.43 16.64 7.76
N GLU A 189 4.91 17.80 8.20
CA GLU A 189 5.91 18.59 7.48
C GLU A 189 7.25 17.85 7.40
N LYS A 190 7.64 17.18 8.49
CA LYS A 190 8.78 16.25 8.47
C LYS A 190 8.58 15.13 7.46
N CYS A 191 7.41 14.50 7.34
CA CYS A 191 7.14 13.47 6.32
C CYS A 191 7.23 13.99 4.87
N MET A 192 7.19 15.30 4.64
CA MET A 192 7.40 15.90 3.31
C MET A 192 8.88 16.01 2.94
N GLU A 193 9.78 15.90 3.91
CA GLU A 193 11.22 15.77 3.67
C GLU A 193 11.53 14.34 3.23
N GLN A 194 12.19 14.21 2.07
CA GLN A 194 12.57 12.91 1.48
C GLN A 194 13.29 12.02 2.50
N ASP A 195 14.15 12.62 3.33
CA ASP A 195 14.97 11.95 4.34
C ASP A 195 14.15 11.38 5.53
N VAL A 196 12.98 11.93 5.85
CA VAL A 196 12.15 11.44 6.98
C VAL A 196 11.24 10.32 6.51
N LEU A 197 10.66 10.43 5.32
CA LEU A 197 9.89 9.33 4.75
C LEU A 197 10.78 8.10 4.57
N GLU A 198 12.02 8.28 4.13
CA GLU A 198 13.02 7.20 4.05
C GLU A 198 13.31 6.60 5.43
N LYS A 199 13.49 7.41 6.49
CA LYS A 199 13.68 6.92 7.87
C LYS A 199 12.48 6.13 8.39
N LEU A 200 11.26 6.59 8.17
CA LEU A 200 10.04 5.87 8.58
C LEU A 200 9.90 4.54 7.82
N LEU A 201 10.23 4.53 6.53
CA LEU A 201 10.27 3.31 5.73
C LEU A 201 11.37 2.35 6.19
N LEU A 202 12.54 2.85 6.59
CA LEU A 202 13.65 2.06 7.14
C LEU A 202 13.27 1.44 8.50
N GLU A 203 12.68 2.22 9.42
CA GLU A 203 12.20 1.72 10.71
C GLU A 203 11.13 0.63 10.53
N MET A 204 10.22 0.81 9.57
CA MET A 204 9.24 -0.22 9.20
C MET A 204 9.90 -1.44 8.55
N SER A 205 10.94 -1.24 7.75
CA SER A 205 11.70 -2.32 7.07
C SER A 205 12.46 -3.19 8.07
N ASP A 206 12.99 -2.62 9.14
CA ASP A 206 13.68 -3.37 10.18
C ASP A 206 12.71 -4.21 11.02
N GLN A 207 11.54 -3.66 11.37
CA GLN A 207 10.55 -4.39 12.17
C GLN A 207 9.75 -5.41 11.36
N TYR A 208 9.44 -5.10 10.10
CA TYR A 208 8.61 -5.89 9.20
C TYR A 208 9.18 -5.92 7.77
N PRO A 209 10.34 -6.58 7.55
CA PRO A 209 10.97 -6.62 6.24
C PRO A 209 10.07 -7.25 5.17
N GLU A 210 9.18 -8.17 5.57
CA GLU A 210 8.21 -8.79 4.67
C GLU A 210 7.12 -7.81 4.19
N LEU A 211 6.81 -6.77 4.96
CA LEU A 211 5.90 -5.71 4.55
C LEU A 211 6.60 -4.72 3.61
N SER A 212 7.84 -4.35 3.93
CA SER A 212 8.66 -3.48 3.07
C SER A 212 8.85 -4.11 1.69
N ARG A 213 9.16 -5.40 1.62
CA ARG A 213 9.23 -6.14 0.35
C ARG A 213 7.95 -6.01 -0.47
N VAL A 214 6.77 -6.12 0.14
CA VAL A 214 5.48 -6.11 -0.58
C VAL A 214 5.00 -4.70 -0.94
N PHE A 215 5.18 -3.72 -0.04
CA PHE A 215 4.70 -2.35 -0.24
C PHE A 215 5.66 -1.47 -1.03
N VAL A 216 6.97 -1.76 -0.97
CA VAL A 216 8.01 -1.02 -1.69
C VAL A 216 8.51 -1.85 -2.85
N SER A 217 9.33 -2.88 -2.62
CA SER A 217 10.07 -3.57 -3.69
C SER A 217 9.16 -4.21 -4.77
N GLU A 218 8.14 -4.98 -4.37
CA GLU A 218 7.18 -5.56 -5.31
C GLU A 218 6.35 -4.48 -6.03
N ARG A 219 6.08 -3.37 -5.35
CA ARG A 219 5.31 -2.26 -5.92
C ARG A 219 6.13 -1.49 -6.94
N ASP A 220 7.42 -1.26 -6.67
CA ASP A 220 8.38 -0.66 -7.60
C ASP A 220 8.50 -1.48 -8.89
N GLN A 221 8.56 -2.81 -8.77
CA GLN A 221 8.55 -3.72 -9.91
C GLN A 221 7.28 -3.56 -10.77
N PHE A 222 6.11 -3.49 -10.12
CA PHE A 222 4.84 -3.32 -10.81
C PHE A 222 4.72 -1.96 -11.50
N LEU A 223 5.12 -0.88 -10.82
CA LEU A 223 5.09 0.49 -11.35
C LEU A 223 6.06 0.66 -12.51
N SER A 224 7.29 0.16 -12.36
CA SER A 224 8.31 0.16 -13.42
C SER A 224 7.80 -0.54 -14.69
N TYR A 225 7.25 -1.75 -14.55
CA TYR A 225 6.69 -2.47 -15.68
C TYR A 225 5.52 -1.71 -16.33
N SER A 226 4.64 -1.11 -15.53
CA SER A 226 3.47 -0.37 -16.02
C SER A 226 3.87 0.87 -16.81
N LEU A 227 4.88 1.62 -16.35
CA LEU A 227 5.47 2.75 -17.06
C LEU A 227 6.09 2.32 -18.39
N ARG A 228 6.88 1.24 -18.39
CA ARG A 228 7.49 0.72 -19.62
C ARG A 228 6.47 0.19 -20.63
N LYS A 229 5.34 -0.33 -20.14
CA LYS A 229 4.21 -0.71 -20.99
C LYS A 229 3.49 0.50 -21.59
N CYS A 230 3.52 1.66 -20.93
CA CYS A 230 3.05 2.91 -21.52
C CYS A 230 4.03 3.43 -22.56
N ALA A 231 5.33 3.22 -22.38
CA ALA A 231 6.38 3.67 -23.29
C ALA A 231 6.48 2.86 -24.62
N GLN A 232 5.38 2.25 -25.10
CA GLN A 232 5.38 1.41 -26.29
C GLN A 232 5.26 2.20 -27.59
N LYS A 233 5.72 1.61 -28.69
CA LYS A 233 5.66 2.22 -30.02
C LYS A 233 4.22 2.52 -30.44
N ILE A 234 3.96 3.73 -30.92
CA ILE A 234 2.66 4.14 -31.45
C ILE A 234 2.67 3.91 -32.97
N PRO A 235 1.73 3.12 -33.53
CA PRO A 235 1.65 2.90 -34.97
C PRO A 235 1.20 4.18 -35.68
N ILE A 236 1.81 4.48 -36.83
CA ILE A 236 1.42 5.62 -37.66
C ILE A 236 0.14 5.25 -38.43
N GLU A 237 -0.93 6.05 -38.29
CA GLU A 237 -2.24 5.79 -38.93
C GLU A 237 -2.27 6.10 -40.44
N THR A 238 -1.25 6.78 -40.98
CA THR A 238 -1.14 7.02 -42.42
C THR A 238 -0.54 5.78 -43.12
N ASN A 239 -0.75 5.63 -44.45
CA ASN A 239 -0.31 4.49 -45.30
C ASN A 239 1.22 4.22 -45.33
N GLN A 240 1.97 4.59 -44.30
CA GLN A 240 3.39 4.36 -44.11
C GLN A 240 3.60 3.32 -43.00
N THR A 241 4.42 2.31 -43.29
CA THR A 241 4.92 1.38 -42.27
C THR A 241 5.94 2.11 -41.38
N GLY A 242 5.52 2.57 -40.21
CA GLY A 242 6.41 3.24 -39.26
C GLY A 242 5.82 3.32 -37.86
N PHE A 243 6.69 3.61 -36.90
CA PHE A 243 6.33 3.78 -35.49
C PHE A 243 6.96 5.06 -34.97
N VAL A 244 6.21 5.80 -34.14
CA VAL A 244 6.77 6.91 -33.37
C VAL A 244 6.98 6.48 -31.91
N PRO A 245 8.10 6.89 -31.29
CA PRO A 245 8.31 6.65 -29.86
C PRO A 245 7.32 7.48 -29.06
N SER A 246 6.67 6.84 -28.09
CA SER A 246 5.71 7.50 -27.20
C SER A 246 6.40 8.41 -26.19
N THR A 247 5.74 9.51 -25.86
CA THR A 247 6.08 10.38 -24.73
C THR A 247 5.12 10.12 -23.57
N VAL A 248 5.67 9.76 -22.41
CA VAL A 248 4.90 9.41 -21.22
C VAL A 248 5.29 10.33 -20.06
N VAL A 249 4.31 10.81 -19.30
CA VAL A 249 4.54 11.41 -17.99
C VAL A 249 4.05 10.44 -16.91
N GLY A 250 4.96 10.01 -16.03
CA GLY A 250 4.64 9.13 -14.90
C GLY A 250 4.60 9.90 -13.59
N VAL A 251 3.44 10.02 -12.96
CA VAL A 251 3.28 10.72 -11.67
C VAL A 251 3.21 9.68 -10.55
N VAL A 252 4.27 9.60 -9.75
CA VAL A 252 4.46 8.58 -8.70
C VAL A 252 4.88 9.22 -7.38
N GLY A 253 4.68 8.51 -6.28
CA GLY A 253 5.21 8.89 -4.98
C GLY A 253 6.74 8.90 -4.99
N ILE A 254 7.35 9.92 -4.39
CA ILE A 254 8.81 10.12 -4.41
C ILE A 254 9.59 8.90 -3.89
N GLY A 255 9.03 8.18 -2.90
CA GLY A 255 9.64 6.97 -2.33
C GLY A 255 9.80 5.80 -3.32
N HIS A 256 9.06 5.82 -4.43
CA HIS A 256 9.12 4.77 -5.46
C HIS A 256 10.08 5.10 -6.61
N VAL A 257 10.50 6.37 -6.76
CA VAL A 257 11.31 6.83 -7.91
C VAL A 257 12.61 6.04 -8.02
N GLN A 258 13.38 5.93 -6.93
CA GLN A 258 14.65 5.20 -6.93
C GLN A 258 14.46 3.69 -7.21
N GLY A 259 13.38 3.11 -6.68
CA GLY A 259 13.03 1.71 -6.94
C GLY A 259 12.68 1.46 -8.40
N ILE A 260 11.88 2.35 -9.01
CA ILE A 260 11.51 2.29 -10.43
C ILE A 260 12.75 2.39 -11.33
N ILE A 261 13.65 3.35 -11.06
CA ILE A 261 14.90 3.51 -11.83
C ILE A 261 15.71 2.21 -11.79
N LYS A 262 15.92 1.63 -10.60
CA LYS A 262 16.65 0.37 -10.43
C LYS A 262 15.98 -0.79 -11.17
N GLN A 263 14.65 -0.81 -11.20
CA GLN A 263 13.84 -1.87 -11.81
C GLN A 263 13.46 -1.58 -13.28
N TRP A 264 13.99 -0.56 -13.95
CA TRP A 264 13.47 -0.14 -15.27
C TRP A 264 13.48 -1.26 -16.33
N ASN A 265 14.58 -2.02 -16.38
CA ASN A 265 14.79 -3.06 -17.39
C ASN A 265 14.62 -4.50 -16.86
N GLN A 266 14.28 -4.69 -15.59
CA GLN A 266 14.32 -6.02 -14.96
C GLN A 266 13.00 -6.81 -15.02
N PRO A 267 11.82 -6.25 -14.65
CA PRO A 267 10.60 -7.03 -14.51
C PRO A 267 10.09 -7.56 -15.83
N THR A 268 9.69 -8.83 -15.87
CA THR A 268 9.03 -9.46 -17.01
C THR A 268 7.51 -9.53 -16.80
N ILE A 269 6.77 -9.84 -17.86
CA ILE A 269 5.31 -10.06 -17.75
C ILE A 269 4.98 -11.19 -16.77
N ASN A 270 5.84 -12.21 -16.66
CA ASN A 270 5.66 -13.33 -15.74
C ASN A 270 5.78 -12.89 -14.28
N ASP A 271 6.73 -12.00 -13.99
CA ASP A 271 6.91 -11.44 -12.65
C ASP A 271 5.65 -10.68 -12.23
N ILE A 272 5.11 -9.85 -13.12
CA ILE A 272 3.87 -9.10 -12.84
C ILE A 272 2.67 -10.01 -12.65
N GLN A 273 2.54 -11.06 -13.47
CA GLN A 273 1.48 -12.06 -13.27
C GLN A 273 1.60 -12.76 -11.92
N HIS A 274 2.82 -13.02 -11.44
CA HIS A 274 3.05 -13.55 -10.09
C HIS A 274 2.68 -12.53 -9.00
N LEU A 275 3.00 -11.25 -9.19
CA LEU A 275 2.60 -10.16 -8.27
C LEU A 275 1.08 -9.95 -8.19
N MET A 276 0.34 -10.40 -9.21
CA MET A 276 -1.12 -10.40 -9.23
C MET A 276 -1.74 -11.64 -8.58
N LYS A 277 -0.99 -12.71 -8.36
CA LYS A 277 -1.46 -13.92 -7.67
C LYS A 277 -1.37 -13.75 -6.15
N LEU A 278 -2.30 -14.40 -5.43
CA LEU A 278 -2.33 -14.43 -3.97
C LEU A 278 -1.48 -15.55 -3.36
N THR A 279 -0.98 -16.47 -4.19
CA THR A 279 -0.04 -17.51 -3.77
C THR A 279 1.34 -16.88 -3.62
N ILE A 280 1.78 -16.76 -2.37
CA ILE A 280 3.19 -16.55 -2.07
C ILE A 280 3.76 -17.97 -1.97
N ASP A 281 4.58 -18.38 -2.95
CA ASP A 281 5.19 -19.71 -2.96
C ASP A 281 6.15 -19.94 -1.77
N ASP A 282 6.52 -18.88 -1.06
CA ASP A 282 7.24 -18.96 0.20
C ASP A 282 6.30 -19.01 1.40
N LYS A 283 5.59 -20.15 1.57
CA LYS A 283 5.23 -20.51 2.95
C LYS A 283 6.54 -20.88 3.65
N PRO A 284 6.93 -20.22 4.76
CA PRO A 284 8.04 -20.72 5.54
C PRO A 284 7.73 -22.17 5.91
N LYS A 285 8.68 -23.09 5.67
CA LYS A 285 8.61 -24.48 6.12
C LYS A 285 8.45 -24.46 7.64
N THR A 286 7.23 -24.45 8.13
CA THR A 286 6.97 -24.41 9.57
C THR A 286 7.29 -25.78 10.15
N GLY A 287 8.36 -25.84 10.96
CA GLY A 287 8.38 -26.72 12.13
C GLY A 287 7.13 -26.45 12.99
N TRP A 288 6.64 -27.49 13.65
CA TRP A 288 5.42 -27.57 14.49
C TRP A 288 4.36 -26.47 14.27
N SER A 289 3.21 -26.85 13.68
CA SER A 289 2.05 -25.98 13.47
C SER A 289 1.74 -25.13 14.71
N THR A 290 1.53 -23.82 14.54
CA THR A 290 1.13 -22.89 15.61
C THR A 290 -0.12 -23.35 16.37
N SER A 291 -0.99 -24.13 15.72
CA SER A 291 -2.13 -24.80 16.37
C SER A 291 -1.69 -25.77 17.47
N ASN A 292 -0.57 -26.47 17.29
CA ASN A 292 -0.04 -27.42 18.26
C ASN A 292 0.58 -26.72 19.47
N TYR A 293 1.24 -25.57 19.26
CA TYR A 293 1.72 -24.73 20.37
C TYR A 293 0.58 -24.17 21.21
N LEU A 294 -0.49 -23.67 20.58
CA LEU A 294 -1.68 -23.20 21.30
C LEU A 294 -2.38 -24.33 22.07
N LYS A 295 -2.48 -25.52 21.47
CA LYS A 295 -3.04 -26.70 22.14
C LYS A 295 -2.18 -27.12 23.33
N LEU A 296 -0.85 -27.04 23.22
CA LEU A 296 0.07 -27.39 24.29
C LEU A 296 0.02 -26.38 25.44
N SER A 297 0.01 -25.08 25.13
CA SER A 297 -0.07 -24.02 26.15
C SER A 297 -1.39 -24.07 26.91
N PHE A 298 -2.52 -24.32 26.22
CA PHE A 298 -3.82 -24.52 26.86
C PHE A 298 -3.82 -25.75 27.78
N LYS A 299 -3.27 -26.89 27.32
CA LYS A 299 -3.14 -28.10 28.14
C LYS A 299 -2.31 -27.87 29.40
N LEU A 300 -1.19 -27.15 29.28
CA LEU A 300 -0.33 -26.81 30.42
C LEU A 300 -1.02 -25.86 31.40
N ALA A 301 -1.79 -24.88 30.91
CA ALA A 301 -2.57 -23.97 31.74
C ALA A 301 -3.67 -24.70 32.53
N CYS A 302 -4.41 -25.61 31.88
CA CYS A 302 -5.41 -26.44 32.54
C CYS A 302 -4.78 -27.36 33.60
N LEU A 303 -3.63 -27.98 33.29
CA LEU A 303 -2.90 -28.83 34.24
C LEU A 303 -2.43 -28.01 35.45
N GLY A 304 -1.90 -26.80 35.21
CA GLY A 304 -1.50 -25.88 36.29
C GLY A 304 -2.67 -25.49 37.20
N ALA A 305 -3.85 -25.21 36.63
CA ALA A 305 -5.05 -24.90 37.40
C ALA A 305 -5.52 -26.08 38.26
N VAL A 306 -5.48 -27.30 37.72
CA VAL A 306 -5.83 -28.53 38.47
C VAL A 306 -4.85 -28.77 39.60
N VAL A 307 -3.54 -28.65 39.35
CA VAL A 307 -2.50 -28.79 40.39
C VAL A 307 -2.68 -27.75 41.49
N ALA A 308 -2.95 -26.49 41.13
CA ALA A 308 -3.22 -25.42 42.10
C ALA A 308 -4.46 -25.71 42.95
N ALA A 309 -5.55 -26.19 42.35
CA ALA A 309 -6.77 -26.58 43.06
C ALA A 309 -6.52 -27.75 44.04
N ILE A 310 -5.75 -28.76 43.63
CA ILE A 310 -5.36 -29.89 44.50
C ILE A 310 -4.51 -29.41 45.68
N LEU A 311 -3.51 -28.56 45.43
CA LEU A 311 -2.65 -27.98 46.47
C LEU A 311 -3.44 -27.10 47.45
N GLN A 312 -4.43 -26.35 46.96
CA GLN A 312 -5.29 -25.53 47.79
C GLN A 312 -6.25 -26.37 48.64
N TYR A 313 -6.83 -27.43 48.07
CA TYR A 313 -7.69 -28.39 48.78
C TYR A 313 -6.94 -29.17 49.85
N THR A 314 -5.75 -29.68 49.54
CA THR A 314 -4.89 -30.37 50.50
C THR A 314 -4.43 -29.48 51.65
N ARG A 315 -4.07 -28.21 51.36
CA ARG A 315 -3.78 -27.21 52.41
C ARG A 315 -4.98 -26.87 53.27
N TYR A 316 -6.19 -26.83 52.70
CA TYR A 316 -7.42 -26.61 53.46
C TYR A 316 -7.73 -27.78 54.39
N ARG A 317 -7.49 -29.02 53.98
CA ARG A 317 -7.74 -30.23 54.78
C ARG A 317 -6.69 -30.48 55.89
N LEU A 318 -5.51 -29.89 55.76
CA LEU A 318 -4.41 -29.98 56.74
C LEU A 318 -4.43 -28.85 57.78
N ARG A 319 -5.37 -27.89 57.64
CA ARG A 319 -5.70 -26.90 58.67
C ARG A 319 -6.98 -27.32 59.39
#